data_AF-A0A945AAF3-F1
#
_entry.id   AF-A0A945AAF3-F1
#
_cell.length_a   1.000
_cell.length_b   1.000
_cell.length_c   1.000
_cell.angle_alpha   90.00
_cell.angle_beta   90.00
_cell.angle_gamma   90.00
#
_symmetry.space_group_name_H-M   'P 1'
#
loop_
_entity.id
_entity.type
_entity.pdbx_description
1 polymer ?
#
loop_
_entity_poly.entity_id
_entity_poly.type
_entity_poly.pdbx_seq_one_letter_code
_entity_poly.pdbx_strand_id
1 'polypeptide(L)'
;MTGWLGKVNAMEITASVPLEKAPAWAVLERQLISVMEESVYPFLEKYTHPDGRIIWKDGIHKSRDGADDFYESFYNWPLLYLLGGGDHLLDLGQRQWDATTKLLEEIGHVYKEYEIGYDQFHQSESYIYFYLLCLADPKHEKNRDRARRFAGFFLNEDPEARNYDPNTKTLRCAHNGSKGPRWLYQENDTPSYGYSPGMAVYGIPFEDVEGVSTIEDLKDPELAQRMGQAMKERMAHGDVATNLHVCSLITN
;
A
#
# COMPACT_ATOMS: atom_id res chain seq x y z
N MET A 1 -13.37 12.21 26.48
CA MET A 1 -12.20 13.11 26.47
C MET A 1 -12.46 14.22 25.46
N THR A 2 -12.96 15.36 25.92
CA THR A 2 -13.26 16.55 25.12
C THR A 2 -12.36 17.67 25.62
N GLY A 3 -11.28 17.99 24.88
CA GLY A 3 -10.41 19.07 25.32
C GLY A 3 -9.09 19.20 24.58
N TRP A 4 -9.07 19.20 23.25
CA TRP A 4 -7.91 19.64 22.44
C TRP A 4 -8.33 20.15 21.05
N LEU A 5 -9.41 20.93 20.96
CA LEU A 5 -9.70 21.73 19.77
C LEU A 5 -9.42 23.20 20.12
N GLY A 6 -8.14 23.57 20.07
CA GLY A 6 -7.76 24.98 20.06
C GLY A 6 -8.44 25.67 18.89
N LYS A 7 -8.93 26.90 19.10
CA LYS A 7 -9.48 27.74 18.03
C LYS A 7 -8.41 27.88 16.94
N VAL A 8 -8.63 27.26 15.78
CA VAL A 8 -7.83 27.54 14.60
C VAL A 8 -8.22 28.94 14.15
N ASN A 9 -7.37 29.92 14.45
CA ASN A 9 -7.50 31.25 13.87
C ASN A 9 -7.22 31.07 12.37
N ALA A 10 -8.24 31.27 11.54
CA ALA A 10 -8.06 31.28 10.10
C ALA A 10 -7.03 32.35 9.74
N MET A 11 -5.93 31.94 9.09
CA MET A 11 -4.94 32.88 8.58
C MET A 11 -5.57 33.60 7.39
N GLU A 12 -5.82 34.90 7.55
CA GLU A 12 -6.34 35.73 6.46
C GLU A 12 -5.18 36.15 5.55
N ILE A 13 -5.14 35.61 4.35
CA ILE A 13 -4.18 35.99 3.31
C ILE A 13 -4.87 37.01 2.40
N THR A 14 -4.37 38.25 2.39
CA THR A 14 -4.86 39.31 1.49
C THR A 14 -3.79 39.61 0.44
N ALA A 15 -4.15 39.51 -0.84
CA ALA A 15 -3.28 39.95 -1.92
C ALA A 15 -3.14 41.48 -1.89
N SER A 16 -1.91 41.97 -1.75
CA SER A 16 -1.60 43.41 -1.70
C SER A 16 -1.02 43.96 -3.01
N VAL A 17 -0.66 43.07 -3.95
CA VAL A 17 -0.05 43.41 -5.24
C VAL A 17 -0.91 42.81 -6.36
N PRO A 18 -1.37 43.61 -7.34
CA PRO A 18 -2.12 43.08 -8.47
C PRO A 18 -1.23 42.22 -9.36
N LEU A 19 -1.74 41.06 -9.78
CA LEU A 19 -1.09 40.22 -10.80
C LEU A 19 -1.45 40.77 -12.19
N GLU A 20 -0.65 41.69 -12.72
CA GLU A 20 -0.92 42.30 -14.04
C GLU A 20 -0.67 41.34 -15.21
N LYS A 21 0.33 40.45 -15.06
CA LYS A 21 0.67 39.43 -16.06
C LYS A 21 1.12 38.16 -15.36
N ALA A 22 0.48 37.04 -15.70
CA ALA A 22 0.90 35.73 -15.21
C ALA A 22 2.33 35.44 -15.70
N PRO A 23 3.25 35.03 -14.81
CA PRO A 23 4.59 34.62 -15.21
C PRO A 23 4.52 33.37 -16.09
N ALA A 24 5.47 33.23 -17.01
CA ALA A 24 5.45 32.14 -18.00
C ALA A 24 5.38 30.74 -17.36
N TRP A 25 6.07 30.54 -16.23
CA TRP A 25 6.05 29.25 -15.52
C TRP A 25 4.63 28.88 -15.06
N ALA A 26 3.83 29.83 -14.60
CA ALA A 26 2.47 29.55 -14.11
C ALA A 26 1.53 29.17 -15.25
N VAL A 27 1.69 29.78 -16.43
CA VAL A 27 0.95 29.42 -17.64
C VAL A 27 1.33 28.01 -18.09
N LEU A 28 2.62 27.69 -18.11
CA LEU A 28 3.12 26.37 -18.50
C LEU A 28 2.71 25.28 -17.50
N GLU A 29 2.73 25.57 -16.20
CA GLU A 29 2.24 24.65 -15.16
C GLU A 29 0.76 24.34 -15.35
N ARG A 30 -0.08 25.36 -15.61
CA ARG A 30 -1.49 25.12 -15.94
C ARG A 30 -1.68 24.28 -17.20
N GLN A 31 -0.88 24.52 -18.23
CA GLN A 31 -0.93 23.68 -19.45
C GLN A 31 -0.51 22.24 -19.16
N LEU A 32 0.52 22.03 -18.34
CA LEU A 32 0.96 20.70 -17.93
C LEU A 32 -0.13 19.97 -17.14
N ILE A 33 -0.74 20.63 -16.15
CA ILE A 33 -1.89 20.09 -15.39
C ILE A 33 -3.02 19.71 -16.36
N SER A 34 -3.33 20.57 -17.33
CA SER A 34 -4.38 20.30 -18.32
C SER A 34 -4.10 19.15 -19.27
N VAL A 35 -2.83 18.88 -19.58
CA VAL A 35 -2.47 17.67 -20.33
C VAL A 35 -2.54 16.42 -19.45
N MET A 36 -2.10 16.52 -18.19
CA MET A 36 -2.11 15.39 -17.26
C MET A 36 -3.54 14.96 -16.91
N GLU A 37 -4.46 15.90 -16.68
CA GLU A 37 -5.85 15.57 -16.31
C GLU A 37 -6.61 14.89 -17.46
N GLU A 38 -6.35 15.26 -18.71
CA GLU A 38 -6.90 14.56 -19.87
C GLU A 38 -6.30 13.16 -20.09
N SER A 39 -5.08 12.90 -19.60
CA SER A 39 -4.39 11.62 -19.81
C SER A 39 -5.03 10.43 -19.08
N VAL A 40 -5.91 10.70 -18.09
CA VAL A 40 -6.61 9.64 -17.34
C VAL A 40 -7.61 8.89 -18.21
N TYR A 41 -8.26 9.55 -19.18
CA TYR A 41 -9.32 8.94 -19.98
C TYR A 41 -8.79 7.88 -20.97
N PRO A 42 -7.73 8.13 -21.76
CA PRO A 42 -7.12 7.09 -22.59
C PRO A 42 -6.60 5.91 -21.77
N PHE A 43 -6.11 6.15 -20.54
CA PHE A 43 -5.68 5.08 -19.65
C PHE A 43 -6.87 4.22 -19.21
N LEU A 44 -7.95 4.84 -18.74
CA LEU A 44 -9.19 4.16 -18.34
C LEU A 44 -9.78 3.36 -19.50
N GLU A 45 -9.90 3.97 -20.69
CA GLU A 45 -10.43 3.30 -21.88
C GLU A 45 -9.62 2.05 -22.26
N LYS A 46 -8.29 2.12 -22.14
CA LYS A 46 -7.41 1.03 -22.55
C LYS A 46 -7.31 -0.09 -21.52
N TYR A 47 -7.30 0.23 -20.23
CA TYR A 47 -6.91 -0.72 -19.18
C TYR A 47 -8.04 -1.08 -18.22
N THR A 48 -9.23 -0.50 -18.35
CA THR A 48 -10.35 -0.78 -17.44
C THR A 48 -11.63 -1.19 -18.17
N HIS A 49 -12.45 -1.98 -17.49
CA HIS A 49 -13.82 -2.24 -17.89
C HIS A 49 -14.72 -1.04 -17.59
N PRO A 50 -15.94 -0.97 -18.19
CA PRO A 50 -16.89 0.11 -17.91
C PRO A 50 -17.29 0.26 -16.43
N ASP A 51 -17.11 -0.77 -15.60
CA ASP A 51 -17.35 -0.71 -14.16
C ASP A 51 -16.15 -0.18 -13.35
N GLY A 52 -15.02 0.12 -14.00
CA GLY A 52 -13.80 0.68 -13.42
C GLY A 52 -12.73 -0.36 -13.09
N ARG A 53 -13.07 -1.66 -13.09
CA ARG A 53 -12.09 -2.71 -12.77
C ARG A 53 -11.00 -2.77 -13.83
N ILE A 54 -9.75 -2.90 -13.40
CA ILE A 54 -8.61 -3.17 -14.30
C ILE A 54 -8.88 -4.47 -15.05
N ILE A 55 -8.53 -4.49 -16.34
CA ILE A 55 -8.57 -5.70 -17.17
C ILE A 55 -7.48 -6.66 -16.68
N TRP A 56 -7.91 -7.72 -16.00
CA TRP A 56 -7.01 -8.72 -15.44
C TRP A 56 -7.57 -10.13 -15.57
N LYS A 57 -6.73 -11.14 -15.26
CA LYS A 57 -7.15 -12.54 -15.26
C LYS A 57 -8.05 -12.85 -14.06
N ASP A 58 -9.18 -13.50 -14.36
CA ASP A 58 -10.12 -13.99 -13.36
C ASP A 58 -9.53 -15.12 -12.49
N GLY A 59 -10.18 -15.36 -11.35
CA GLY A 59 -9.91 -16.49 -10.46
C GLY A 59 -9.01 -16.13 -9.27
N ILE A 60 -9.06 -16.99 -8.25
CA ILE A 60 -8.28 -16.81 -7.03
C ILE A 60 -6.79 -16.96 -7.34
N HIS A 61 -6.02 -15.90 -7.09
CA HIS A 61 -4.55 -15.95 -7.16
C HIS A 61 -3.99 -16.39 -5.82
N LYS A 62 -3.09 -17.37 -5.84
CA LYS A 62 -2.48 -17.92 -4.62
C LYS A 62 -1.26 -17.11 -4.13
N SER A 63 -0.87 -16.08 -4.88
CA SER A 63 0.26 -15.22 -4.51
C SER A 63 -0.05 -14.46 -3.22
N ARG A 64 1.00 -14.05 -2.51
CA ARG A 64 0.88 -13.02 -1.48
C ARG A 64 1.05 -11.62 -2.08
N ASP A 65 1.94 -11.54 -3.06
CA ASP A 65 2.43 -10.35 -3.73
C ASP A 65 1.51 -9.84 -4.86
N GLY A 66 1.58 -8.54 -5.11
CA GLY A 66 1.02 -7.84 -6.26
C GLY A 66 -0.35 -7.21 -6.06
N ALA A 67 -0.84 -7.06 -4.82
CA ALA A 67 -2.13 -6.38 -4.58
C ALA A 67 -2.01 -4.86 -4.70
N ASP A 68 -0.87 -4.35 -4.24
CA ASP A 68 -0.38 -2.98 -4.29
C ASP A 68 -0.30 -2.41 -5.70
N ASP A 69 0.24 -3.16 -6.66
CA ASP A 69 0.30 -2.80 -8.09
C ASP A 69 -1.04 -2.27 -8.64
N PHE A 70 -2.16 -2.85 -8.19
CA PHE A 70 -3.50 -2.46 -8.66
C PHE A 70 -3.94 -1.11 -8.10
N TYR A 71 -3.56 -0.78 -6.86
CA TYR A 71 -3.85 0.52 -6.26
C TYR A 71 -2.90 1.60 -6.82
N GLU A 72 -1.64 1.25 -7.08
CA GLU A 72 -0.64 2.14 -7.67
C GLU A 72 -1.01 2.62 -9.08
N SER A 73 -1.86 1.90 -9.80
CA SER A 73 -2.33 2.34 -11.11
C SER A 73 -3.05 3.70 -11.08
N PHE A 74 -3.50 4.16 -9.92
CA PHE A 74 -4.32 5.37 -9.76
C PHE A 74 -3.85 6.32 -8.64
N TYR A 75 -2.76 6.02 -7.95
CA TYR A 75 -2.40 6.69 -6.68
C TYR A 75 -2.21 8.21 -6.79
N ASN A 76 -1.79 8.69 -7.96
CA ASN A 76 -1.43 10.09 -8.18
C ASN A 76 -2.60 10.99 -8.61
N TRP A 77 -3.79 10.44 -8.89
CA TRP A 77 -4.95 11.25 -9.30
C TRP A 77 -5.46 12.19 -8.21
N PRO A 78 -5.60 11.75 -6.94
CA PRO A 78 -6.00 12.67 -5.87
C PRO A 78 -4.89 13.67 -5.54
N LEU A 79 -3.61 13.33 -5.78
CA LEU A 79 -2.52 14.30 -5.68
C LEU A 79 -2.65 15.38 -6.77
N LEU A 80 -2.92 15.00 -8.01
CA LEU A 80 -3.10 15.97 -9.09
C LEU A 80 -4.31 16.89 -8.82
N TYR A 81 -5.40 16.36 -8.27
CA TYR A 81 -6.51 17.15 -7.75
C TYR A 81 -6.05 18.18 -6.69
N LEU A 82 -5.31 17.72 -5.67
CA LEU A 82 -4.78 18.59 -4.61
C LEU A 82 -3.84 19.70 -5.13
N LEU A 83 -3.15 19.46 -6.25
CA LEU A 83 -2.29 20.43 -6.93
C LEU A 83 -3.06 21.38 -7.86
N GLY A 84 -4.39 21.30 -7.89
CA GLY A 84 -5.27 22.19 -8.66
C GLY A 84 -5.75 21.63 -10.00
N GLY A 85 -5.66 20.31 -10.21
CA GLY A 85 -6.37 19.62 -11.29
C GLY A 85 -7.89 19.65 -11.10
N GLY A 86 -8.64 19.22 -12.12
CA GLY A 86 -10.10 19.23 -12.08
C GLY A 86 -10.73 18.23 -11.09
N ASP A 87 -11.95 18.55 -10.64
CA ASP A 87 -12.70 17.77 -9.64
C ASP A 87 -12.92 16.30 -10.04
N HIS A 88 -13.05 16.02 -11.34
CA HIS A 88 -13.21 14.68 -11.90
C HIS A 88 -12.10 13.71 -11.49
N LEU A 89 -10.89 14.20 -11.19
CA LEU A 89 -9.77 13.37 -10.74
C LEU A 89 -10.03 12.75 -9.37
N LEU A 90 -10.66 13.49 -8.46
CA LEU A 90 -11.04 12.97 -7.15
C LEU A 90 -12.19 11.96 -7.28
N ASP A 91 -13.20 12.28 -8.09
CA ASP A 91 -14.32 11.36 -8.36
C ASP A 91 -13.84 10.04 -8.96
N LEU A 92 -12.95 10.11 -9.95
CA LEU A 92 -12.29 8.95 -10.56
C LEU A 92 -11.40 8.23 -9.54
N GLY A 93 -10.65 8.95 -8.72
CA GLY A 93 -9.84 8.39 -7.65
C GLY A 93 -10.67 7.58 -6.65
N GLN A 94 -11.81 8.09 -6.19
CA GLN A 94 -12.67 7.32 -5.27
C GLN A 94 -13.27 6.10 -5.96
N ARG A 95 -13.72 6.25 -7.22
CA ARG A 95 -14.27 5.16 -8.02
C ARG A 95 -13.25 4.04 -8.23
N GLN A 96 -12.01 4.37 -8.55
CA GLN A 96 -10.99 3.37 -8.85
C GLN A 96 -10.47 2.66 -7.60
N TRP A 97 -10.43 3.33 -6.44
CA TRP A 97 -10.22 2.63 -5.18
C TRP A 97 -11.29 1.54 -4.98
N ASP A 98 -12.58 1.88 -5.17
CA ASP A 98 -13.69 0.96 -5.00
C ASP A 98 -13.64 -0.21 -6.00
N ALA A 99 -13.38 0.08 -7.28
CA ALA A 99 -13.30 -0.93 -8.32
C ALA A 99 -12.09 -1.86 -8.12
N THR A 100 -10.92 -1.32 -7.78
CA THR A 100 -9.72 -2.10 -7.46
C THR A 100 -9.96 -2.98 -6.24
N THR A 101 -10.51 -2.43 -5.15
CA THR A 101 -10.83 -3.19 -3.93
C THR A 101 -11.74 -4.38 -4.26
N LYS A 102 -12.79 -4.15 -5.05
CA LYS A 102 -13.72 -5.22 -5.46
C LYS A 102 -13.02 -6.32 -6.27
N LEU A 103 -12.19 -5.94 -7.24
CA LEU A 103 -11.41 -6.90 -8.02
C LEU A 103 -10.47 -7.72 -7.10
N LEU A 104 -9.79 -7.05 -6.17
CA LEU A 104 -8.85 -7.70 -5.25
C LEU A 104 -9.56 -8.64 -4.25
N GLU A 105 -10.80 -8.35 -3.87
CA GLU A 105 -11.65 -9.28 -3.11
C GLU A 105 -12.02 -10.51 -3.96
N GLU A 106 -12.43 -10.31 -5.22
CA GLU A 106 -12.81 -11.38 -6.16
C GLU A 106 -11.65 -12.34 -6.45
N ILE A 107 -10.42 -11.82 -6.54
CA ILE A 107 -9.22 -12.62 -6.79
C ILE A 107 -8.50 -13.08 -5.51
N GLY A 108 -9.01 -12.74 -4.33
CA GLY A 108 -8.61 -13.29 -3.04
C GLY A 108 -7.43 -12.62 -2.34
N HIS A 109 -7.04 -11.41 -2.72
CA HIS A 109 -5.96 -10.63 -2.09
C HIS A 109 -6.47 -9.68 -1.00
N VAL A 110 -7.73 -9.27 -1.05
CA VAL A 110 -8.34 -8.33 -0.11
C VAL A 110 -9.49 -9.00 0.64
N TYR A 111 -9.65 -8.61 1.91
CA TYR A 111 -10.77 -8.98 2.76
C TYR A 111 -11.12 -7.80 3.66
N LYS A 112 -12.42 -7.50 3.81
CA LYS A 112 -12.89 -6.31 4.55
C LYS A 112 -12.23 -5.00 4.03
N GLU A 113 -12.10 -4.89 2.70
CA GLU A 113 -11.44 -3.79 1.98
C GLU A 113 -9.94 -3.56 2.28
N TYR A 114 -9.26 -4.49 2.97
CA TYR A 114 -7.83 -4.39 3.24
C TYR A 114 -7.10 -5.69 2.91
N GLU A 115 -5.83 -5.59 2.57
CA GLU A 115 -5.02 -6.72 2.12
C GLU A 115 -4.92 -7.83 3.20
N ILE A 116 -4.89 -9.10 2.77
CA ILE A 116 -4.88 -10.24 3.70
C ILE A 116 -3.50 -10.57 4.28
N GLY A 117 -2.41 -9.99 3.75
CA GLY A 117 -1.13 -9.98 4.42
C GLY A 117 0.07 -10.41 3.60
N TYR A 118 0.50 -9.57 2.66
CA TYR A 118 1.90 -9.45 2.26
C TYR A 118 2.69 -8.64 3.31
N ASP A 119 3.90 -8.19 3.01
CA ASP A 119 4.66 -7.36 3.96
C ASP A 119 4.22 -5.89 3.92
N GLN A 120 4.56 -5.16 4.99
CA GLN A 120 4.15 -3.78 5.16
C GLN A 120 4.90 -2.78 4.28
N PHE A 121 5.99 -3.17 3.60
CA PHE A 121 6.62 -2.29 2.60
C PHE A 121 5.67 -2.18 1.40
N HIS A 122 5.31 -3.31 0.79
CA HIS A 122 4.42 -3.34 -0.39
C HIS A 122 3.02 -2.84 -0.08
N GLN A 123 2.41 -3.27 1.04
CA GLN A 123 1.10 -2.74 1.45
C GLN A 123 1.11 -1.22 1.58
N SER A 124 2.23 -0.62 2.01
CA SER A 124 2.32 0.82 2.20
C SER A 124 2.36 1.63 0.92
N GLU A 125 2.71 1.02 -0.21
CA GLU A 125 2.65 1.66 -1.53
C GLU A 125 1.19 1.99 -1.87
N SER A 126 0.25 1.11 -1.49
CA SER A 126 -1.20 1.39 -1.57
C SER A 126 -1.67 2.48 -0.61
N TYR A 127 -1.02 2.65 0.55
CA TYR A 127 -1.43 3.66 1.52
C TYR A 127 -1.26 5.07 0.99
N ILE A 128 -0.28 5.30 0.12
CA ILE A 128 -0.07 6.60 -0.52
C ILE A 128 -1.36 7.03 -1.23
N TYR A 129 -1.97 6.13 -2.00
CA TYR A 129 -3.25 6.40 -2.66
C TYR A 129 -4.35 6.70 -1.63
N PHE A 130 -4.48 5.86 -0.60
CA PHE A 130 -5.50 6.02 0.43
C PHE A 130 -5.38 7.35 1.19
N TYR A 131 -4.17 7.74 1.57
CA TYR A 131 -3.88 8.99 2.28
C TYR A 131 -4.19 10.20 1.40
N LEU A 132 -3.86 10.14 0.10
CA LEU A 132 -4.19 11.21 -0.84
C LEU A 132 -5.70 11.37 -1.01
N LEU A 133 -6.47 10.27 -1.05
CA LEU A 133 -7.94 10.33 -1.05
C LEU A 133 -8.50 10.94 0.24
N CYS A 134 -7.95 10.59 1.40
CA CYS A 134 -8.37 11.13 2.70
C CYS A 134 -7.99 12.62 2.85
N LEU A 135 -6.83 13.01 2.33
CA LEU A 135 -6.37 14.40 2.34
C LEU A 135 -7.21 15.27 1.40
N ALA A 136 -7.57 14.74 0.22
CA ALA A 136 -8.37 15.44 -0.79
C ALA A 136 -9.82 15.68 -0.34
N ASP A 137 -10.44 14.71 0.33
CA ASP A 137 -11.76 14.87 0.95
C ASP A 137 -11.79 14.29 2.38
N PRO A 138 -11.42 15.09 3.40
CA PRO A 138 -11.42 14.65 4.80
C PRO A 138 -12.81 14.35 5.36
N LYS A 139 -13.88 14.74 4.64
CA LYS A 139 -15.27 14.50 5.06
C LYS A 139 -15.87 13.27 4.38
N HIS A 140 -15.16 12.63 3.44
CA HIS A 140 -15.63 11.43 2.74
C HIS A 140 -15.95 10.30 3.73
N GLU A 141 -17.24 9.99 3.90
CA GLU A 141 -17.72 9.08 4.95
C GLU A 141 -17.08 7.69 4.83
N LYS A 142 -17.06 7.12 3.63
CA LYS A 142 -16.50 5.78 3.37
C LYS A 142 -15.01 5.71 3.71
N ASN A 143 -14.25 6.77 3.47
CA ASN A 143 -12.80 6.78 3.76
C ASN A 143 -12.54 6.93 5.25
N ARG A 144 -13.37 7.68 5.98
CA ARG A 144 -13.31 7.74 7.44
C ARG A 144 -13.62 6.39 8.08
N ASP A 145 -14.57 5.65 7.51
CA ASP A 145 -14.89 4.30 7.99
C ASP A 145 -13.78 3.30 7.67
N ARG A 146 -13.16 3.41 6.48
CA ARG A 146 -11.95 2.66 6.12
C ARG A 146 -10.80 2.94 7.07
N ALA A 147 -10.48 4.21 7.32
CA ALA A 147 -9.37 4.60 8.19
C ALA A 147 -9.51 3.98 9.58
N ARG A 148 -10.71 4.06 10.17
CA ARG A 148 -11.01 3.39 11.46
C ARG A 148 -10.87 1.89 11.39
N ARG A 149 -11.46 1.25 10.37
CA ARG A 149 -11.39 -0.21 10.22
C ARG A 149 -9.96 -0.70 10.02
N PHE A 150 -9.19 -0.02 9.18
CA PHE A 150 -7.80 -0.36 8.88
C PHE A 150 -6.93 -0.20 10.13
N ALA A 151 -7.10 0.88 10.88
CA ALA A 151 -6.47 1.03 12.20
C ALA A 151 -6.89 -0.09 13.16
N GLY A 152 -8.17 -0.46 13.17
CA GLY A 152 -8.74 -1.52 14.00
C GLY A 152 -8.07 -2.90 13.81
N PHE A 153 -7.58 -3.21 12.60
CA PHE A 153 -6.81 -4.44 12.34
C PHE A 153 -5.45 -4.48 13.07
N PHE A 154 -4.92 -3.33 13.47
CA PHE A 154 -3.62 -3.23 14.17
C PHE A 154 -3.75 -2.76 15.62
N LEU A 155 -4.95 -2.31 16.01
CA LEU A 155 -5.32 -2.02 17.40
C LEU A 155 -6.01 -3.22 18.09
N ASN A 156 -6.10 -4.37 17.40
CA ASN A 156 -6.83 -5.57 17.84
C ASN A 156 -8.33 -5.31 18.12
N GLU A 157 -8.94 -4.37 17.42
CA GLU A 157 -10.38 -4.08 17.52
C GLU A 157 -11.22 -5.10 16.73
N ASP A 158 -10.66 -5.66 15.66
CA ASP A 158 -11.27 -6.78 14.92
C ASP A 158 -10.79 -8.13 15.48
N PRO A 159 -11.69 -9.01 15.98
CA PRO A 159 -11.31 -10.29 16.55
C PRO A 159 -10.71 -11.28 15.53
N GLU A 160 -10.97 -11.11 14.23
CA GLU A 160 -10.39 -11.92 13.16
C GLU A 160 -8.98 -11.44 12.76
N ALA A 161 -8.59 -10.22 13.14
CA ALA A 161 -7.32 -9.61 12.74
C ALA A 161 -6.49 -9.17 13.96
N ARG A 162 -5.94 -10.14 14.69
CA ARG A 162 -5.13 -9.88 15.90
C ARG A 162 -3.64 -9.71 15.60
N ASN A 163 -3.30 -8.70 14.80
CA ASN A 163 -1.93 -8.46 14.32
C ASN A 163 -0.95 -8.02 15.40
N TYR A 164 -1.42 -7.36 16.45
CA TYR A 164 -0.59 -6.71 17.47
C TYR A 164 -0.48 -7.55 18.75
N ASP A 165 0.70 -7.59 19.35
CA ASP A 165 0.94 -8.16 20.68
C ASP A 165 1.10 -7.04 21.72
N PRO A 166 0.15 -6.89 22.68
CA PRO A 166 0.22 -5.83 23.67
C PRO A 166 1.31 -6.04 24.73
N ASN A 167 1.82 -7.27 24.91
CA ASN A 167 2.85 -7.55 25.91
C ASN A 167 4.23 -7.12 25.42
N THR A 168 4.55 -7.43 24.17
CA THR A 168 5.82 -7.07 23.53
C THR A 168 5.77 -5.75 22.77
N LYS A 169 4.56 -5.22 22.54
CA LYS A 169 4.28 -4.00 21.77
C LYS A 169 4.78 -4.06 20.33
N THR A 170 4.63 -5.23 19.71
CA THR A 170 5.10 -5.51 18.35
C THR A 170 3.99 -6.08 17.49
N LEU A 171 4.13 -6.02 16.17
CA LEU A 171 3.36 -6.90 15.30
C LEU A 171 3.90 -8.34 15.38
N ARG A 172 3.03 -9.31 15.10
CA ARG A 172 3.31 -10.74 15.33
C ARG A 172 4.17 -11.40 14.25
N CYS A 173 4.16 -10.88 13.03
CA CYS A 173 4.97 -11.34 11.91
C CYS A 173 5.10 -10.26 10.83
N ALA A 174 6.06 -10.45 9.92
CA ALA A 174 6.29 -9.57 8.77
C ALA A 174 5.11 -9.49 7.80
N HIS A 175 4.38 -10.60 7.62
CA HIS A 175 3.23 -10.69 6.72
C HIS A 175 1.94 -10.66 7.53
N ASN A 176 1.13 -9.62 7.39
CA ASN A 176 0.01 -9.37 8.30
C ASN A 176 -1.06 -8.54 7.60
N GLY A 177 -2.33 -8.64 8.03
CA GLY A 177 -3.38 -7.85 7.40
C GLY A 177 -4.77 -8.10 7.96
N SER A 178 -5.79 -8.00 7.11
CA SER A 178 -7.22 -8.07 7.49
C SER A 178 -7.69 -9.44 7.99
N LYS A 179 -6.86 -10.49 7.85
CA LYS A 179 -7.06 -11.82 8.44
C LYS A 179 -6.11 -12.13 9.60
N GLY A 180 -5.44 -11.09 10.11
CA GLY A 180 -4.46 -11.23 11.17
C GLY A 180 -3.08 -11.65 10.65
N PRO A 181 -2.23 -12.20 11.55
CA PRO A 181 -0.90 -12.70 11.21
C PRO A 181 -0.95 -13.77 10.11
N ARG A 182 -0.22 -13.58 9.01
CA ARG A 182 -0.13 -14.54 7.90
C ARG A 182 1.25 -15.20 7.89
N TRP A 183 1.42 -16.21 8.73
CA TRP A 183 2.68 -16.96 8.89
C TRP A 183 3.29 -17.38 7.54
N LEU A 184 4.56 -17.07 7.32
CA LEU A 184 5.22 -17.26 6.02
C LEU A 184 5.31 -18.75 5.63
N TYR A 185 5.58 -19.60 6.62
CA TYR A 185 5.73 -21.04 6.44
C TYR A 185 4.80 -21.80 7.39
N GLN A 186 4.27 -22.93 6.93
CA GLN A 186 3.63 -23.92 7.78
C GLN A 186 4.69 -24.75 8.52
N GLU A 187 4.30 -25.39 9.63
CA GLU A 187 5.21 -26.22 10.44
C GLU A 187 5.92 -27.29 9.59
N ASN A 188 5.18 -27.95 8.69
CA ASN A 188 5.67 -29.06 7.87
C ASN A 188 6.25 -28.62 6.50
N ASP A 189 6.35 -27.32 6.23
CA ASP A 189 6.96 -26.85 4.98
C ASP A 189 8.48 -27.07 5.02
N THR A 190 9.03 -27.53 3.90
CA THR A 190 10.48 -27.57 3.64
C THR A 190 10.85 -26.33 2.81
N PRO A 191 11.27 -25.22 3.46
CA PRO A 191 11.51 -23.97 2.77
C PRO A 191 12.77 -24.04 1.89
N SER A 192 12.78 -23.28 0.81
CA SER A 192 13.96 -23.08 -0.03
C SER A 192 13.97 -21.66 -0.58
N TYR A 193 15.15 -21.04 -0.58
CA TYR A 193 15.40 -19.74 -1.20
C TYR A 193 16.51 -19.94 -2.25
N GLY A 194 16.09 -20.25 -3.47
CA GLY A 194 16.99 -20.56 -4.57
C GLY A 194 17.43 -19.33 -5.35
N TYR A 195 18.53 -19.48 -6.10
CA TYR A 195 19.00 -18.45 -7.02
C TYR A 195 17.93 -18.06 -8.05
N SER A 196 17.73 -16.76 -8.22
CA SER A 196 16.99 -16.17 -9.34
C SER A 196 17.83 -15.04 -9.94
N PRO A 197 18.00 -14.98 -11.28
CA PRO A 197 18.73 -13.88 -11.92
C PRO A 197 18.19 -12.49 -11.55
N GLY A 198 16.86 -12.38 -11.38
CA GLY A 198 16.23 -11.12 -10.97
C GLY A 198 16.50 -10.77 -9.50
N MET A 199 16.64 -11.77 -8.64
CA MET A 199 16.92 -11.54 -7.21
C MET A 199 18.41 -11.37 -6.91
N ALA A 200 19.29 -11.78 -7.83
CA ALA A 200 20.74 -11.76 -7.60
C ALA A 200 21.31 -10.36 -7.34
N VAL A 201 20.63 -9.31 -7.80
CA VAL A 201 21.01 -7.91 -7.56
C VAL A 201 20.84 -7.48 -6.10
N TYR A 202 20.01 -8.19 -5.32
CA TYR A 202 19.73 -7.86 -3.92
C TYR A 202 20.62 -8.62 -2.92
N GLY A 203 21.44 -9.57 -3.38
CA GLY A 203 22.30 -10.38 -2.51
C GLY A 203 21.56 -11.50 -1.77
N ILE A 204 22.15 -11.98 -0.67
CA ILE A 204 21.59 -13.08 0.13
C ILE A 204 20.81 -12.54 1.35
N PRO A 205 19.72 -13.20 1.77
CA PRO A 205 18.91 -12.73 2.91
C PRO A 205 19.65 -12.70 4.24
N PHE A 206 20.59 -13.62 4.45
CA PHE A 206 21.41 -13.74 5.65
C PHE A 206 22.85 -14.05 5.27
N GLU A 207 23.81 -13.35 5.88
CA GLU A 207 25.24 -13.50 5.59
C GLU A 207 25.94 -14.55 6.48
N ASP A 208 25.22 -15.08 7.48
CA ASP A 208 25.75 -16.01 8.49
C ASP A 208 25.32 -17.47 8.27
N VAL A 209 24.71 -17.80 7.13
CA VAL A 209 24.27 -19.17 6.81
C VAL A 209 25.46 -20.00 6.37
N GLU A 210 25.75 -21.10 7.08
CA GLU A 210 26.91 -21.95 6.81
C GLU A 210 26.93 -22.49 5.38
N GLY A 211 28.01 -22.19 4.66
CA GLY A 211 28.21 -22.59 3.27
C GLY A 211 27.60 -21.64 2.24
N VAL A 212 26.92 -20.57 2.65
CA VAL A 212 26.36 -19.54 1.77
C VAL A 212 27.07 -18.21 2.01
N SER A 213 27.87 -17.76 1.05
CA SER A 213 28.58 -16.47 1.12
C SER A 213 28.15 -15.50 0.03
N THR A 214 27.57 -16.03 -1.06
CA THR A 214 27.14 -15.26 -2.22
C THR A 214 25.80 -15.79 -2.74
N ILE A 215 25.09 -14.99 -3.55
CA ILE A 215 23.86 -15.44 -4.19
C ILE A 215 24.10 -16.66 -5.10
N GLU A 216 25.28 -16.77 -5.71
CA GLU A 216 25.63 -17.86 -6.62
C GLU A 216 25.63 -19.22 -5.91
N ASP A 217 25.94 -19.26 -4.62
CA ASP A 217 25.90 -20.48 -3.80
C ASP A 217 24.48 -21.07 -3.70
N LEU A 218 23.45 -20.22 -3.83
CA LEU A 218 22.04 -20.65 -3.82
C LEU A 218 21.59 -21.39 -5.10
N LYS A 219 22.50 -21.59 -6.06
CA LYS A 219 22.28 -22.53 -7.17
C LYS A 219 22.36 -23.98 -6.70
N ASP A 220 23.06 -24.24 -5.59
CA ASP A 220 23.04 -25.54 -4.93
C ASP A 220 21.71 -25.70 -4.16
N PRO A 221 20.88 -26.71 -4.47
CA PRO A 221 19.61 -26.94 -3.79
C PRO A 221 19.73 -27.15 -2.27
N GLU A 222 20.82 -27.75 -1.79
CA GLU A 222 21.03 -27.97 -0.34
C GLU A 222 21.30 -26.65 0.37
N LEU A 223 22.08 -25.76 -0.25
CA LEU A 223 22.37 -24.43 0.29
C LEU A 223 21.15 -23.52 0.21
N ALA A 224 20.37 -23.60 -0.87
CA ALA A 224 19.09 -22.91 -1.00
C ALA A 224 18.08 -23.35 0.08
N GLN A 225 18.04 -24.65 0.40
CA GLN A 225 17.21 -25.16 1.49
C GLN A 225 17.69 -24.69 2.86
N ARG A 226 19.01 -24.66 3.12
CA ARG A 226 19.57 -24.10 4.37
C ARG A 226 19.21 -22.63 4.55
N MET A 227 19.33 -21.83 3.49
CA MET A 227 18.90 -20.43 3.49
C MET A 227 17.39 -20.31 3.78
N GLY A 228 16.57 -21.10 3.09
CA GLY A 228 15.13 -21.14 3.32
C GLY A 228 14.77 -21.51 4.76
N GLN A 229 15.50 -22.44 5.37
CA GLN A 229 15.30 -22.83 6.77
C GLN A 229 15.65 -21.68 7.72
N ALA A 230 16.76 -20.97 7.48
CA ALA A 230 17.10 -19.77 8.25
C ALA A 230 16.02 -18.69 8.12
N MET A 231 15.48 -18.46 6.91
CA MET A 231 14.35 -17.55 6.70
C MET A 231 13.11 -18.00 7.47
N LYS A 232 12.78 -19.28 7.46
CA LYS A 232 11.65 -19.81 8.25
C LYS A 232 11.82 -19.57 9.74
N GLU A 233 12.98 -19.85 10.29
CA GLU A 233 13.23 -19.70 11.73
C GLU A 233 13.27 -18.23 12.17
N ARG A 234 13.76 -17.33 11.31
CA ARG A 234 14.09 -15.95 11.68
C ARG A 234 13.11 -14.91 11.18
N MET A 235 12.38 -15.17 10.09
CA MET A 235 11.43 -14.21 9.48
C MET A 235 9.96 -14.58 9.68
N ALA A 236 9.65 -15.84 10.02
CA ALA A 236 8.24 -16.27 10.13
C ALA A 236 7.52 -15.64 11.34
N HIS A 237 8.25 -15.27 12.39
CA HIS A 237 7.68 -14.75 13.64
C HIS A 237 8.42 -13.50 14.10
N GLY A 238 7.69 -12.59 14.75
CA GLY A 238 8.24 -11.37 15.32
C GLY A 238 8.09 -10.14 14.42
N ASP A 239 8.57 -9.02 14.93
CA ASP A 239 8.46 -7.73 14.25
C ASP A 239 9.59 -7.52 13.23
N VAL A 240 9.33 -6.69 12.23
CA VAL A 240 10.31 -6.25 11.23
C VAL A 240 10.24 -4.75 11.04
N ALA A 241 11.33 -4.13 10.58
CA ALA A 241 11.39 -2.68 10.42
C ALA A 241 10.28 -2.12 9.52
N THR A 242 9.86 -2.86 8.49
CA THR A 242 8.80 -2.45 7.56
C THR A 242 7.42 -2.36 8.23
N ASN A 243 7.19 -3.04 9.36
CA ASN A 243 5.93 -2.91 10.10
C ASN A 243 5.72 -1.49 10.68
N LEU A 244 6.75 -0.65 10.74
CA LEU A 244 6.62 0.76 11.11
C LEU A 244 5.68 1.55 10.19
N HIS A 245 5.44 1.10 8.95
CA HIS A 245 4.50 1.75 8.04
C HIS A 245 3.05 1.75 8.56
N VAL A 246 2.70 0.81 9.46
CA VAL A 246 1.38 0.76 10.12
C VAL A 246 1.14 1.97 11.03
N CYS A 247 2.19 2.61 11.56
CA CYS A 247 2.04 3.78 12.42
C CYS A 247 1.28 4.90 11.70
N SER A 248 1.66 5.21 10.46
CA SER A 248 0.99 6.23 9.65
C SER A 248 -0.46 5.85 9.35
N LEU A 249 -0.73 4.56 9.11
CA LEU A 249 -2.06 4.04 8.80
C LEU A 249 -3.02 4.23 9.98
N ILE A 250 -2.54 3.96 11.20
CA ILE A 250 -3.33 4.15 12.43
C ILE A 250 -3.62 5.64 12.68
N THR A 251 -2.75 6.54 12.25
CA THR A 251 -2.88 7.99 12.49
C THR A 251 -3.58 8.77 11.39
N ASN A 252 -4.03 8.11 10.32
CA ASN A 252 -4.67 8.74 9.17
C ASN A 252 -6.07 9.31 9.49
#